data_AF-A0A2I1RIK8-F1
#
_entry.id   AF-A0A2I1RIK8-F1
#
_cell.length_a   1.000
_cell.length_b   1.000
_cell.length_c   1.000
_cell.angle_alpha   90.00
_cell.angle_beta   90.00
_cell.angle_gamma   90.00
#
_symmetry.space_group_name_H-M   'P 1'
#
loop_
_entity.id
_entity.type
_entity.pdbx_description
1 polymer ?
#
loop_
_entity_poly.entity_id
_entity_poly.type
_entity_poly.pdbx_seq_one_letter_code
_entity_poly.pdbx_strand_id
1 'polypeptide(L)'
;MKPVNFSDLDIANIVEAVIKDDPDAIVIKDSLAKSLSQLREGRYAPVSEVSQVRQKTGLSQSQFAKSLGISVNTLKSWEQGQRRPSGSAQVLLKLLCKKPELIDEIAHLA
;
A
#
# COMPACT_ATOMS: atom_id res chain seq x y z
N MET A 1 -6.03 -2.87 -19.32
CA MET A 1 -4.64 -3.24 -18.99
C MET A 1 -4.51 -4.74 -19.15
N LYS A 2 -3.55 -5.26 -19.93
CA LYS A 2 -3.27 -6.71 -19.93
C LYS A 2 -2.60 -7.07 -18.60
N PRO A 3 -2.87 -8.26 -18.02
CA PRO A 3 -2.19 -8.68 -16.80
C PRO A 3 -0.69 -8.80 -17.09
N VAL A 4 0.13 -8.22 -16.21
CA VAL A 4 1.57 -8.44 -16.25
C VAL A 4 1.82 -9.91 -15.90
N ASN A 5 2.61 -10.60 -16.73
CA ASN A 5 2.97 -12.00 -16.51
C ASN A 5 4.22 -12.05 -15.62
N PHE A 6 4.12 -12.72 -14.48
CA PHE A 6 5.20 -12.84 -13.48
C PHE A 6 5.78 -14.26 -13.40
N SER A 7 5.31 -15.21 -14.22
CA SER A 7 5.69 -16.63 -14.15
C SER A 7 7.19 -16.85 -14.38
N ASP A 8 7.82 -16.01 -15.20
CA ASP A 8 9.22 -16.13 -15.61
C ASP A 8 10.19 -15.29 -14.74
N LEU A 9 9.74 -14.82 -13.57
CA LEU A 9 10.60 -14.06 -12.65
C LEU A 9 11.77 -14.91 -12.14
N ASP A 10 12.99 -14.48 -12.48
CA ASP A 10 14.22 -14.93 -11.82
C ASP A 10 14.40 -14.19 -10.49
N ILE A 11 13.81 -14.76 -9.44
CA ILE A 11 13.78 -14.18 -8.10
C ILE A 11 15.20 -14.02 -7.53
N ALA A 12 16.09 -14.97 -7.80
CA ALA A 12 17.45 -14.94 -7.26
C ALA A 12 18.22 -13.74 -7.84
N ASN A 13 18.19 -13.59 -9.16
CA ASN A 13 18.84 -12.48 -9.85
C ASN A 13 18.28 -11.12 -9.42
N ILE A 14 16.96 -10.99 -9.24
CA ILE A 14 16.34 -9.73 -8.77
C ILE A 14 16.82 -9.38 -7.36
N VAL A 15 16.81 -10.34 -6.43
CA VAL A 15 17.24 -10.10 -5.05
C VAL A 15 18.72 -9.74 -5.00
N GLU A 16 19.56 -10.41 -5.79
CA GLU A 16 20.98 -10.08 -5.92
C GLU A 16 21.20 -8.68 -6.51
N ALA A 17 20.48 -8.33 -7.58
CA ALA A 17 20.57 -7.00 -8.19
C ALA A 17 20.18 -5.89 -7.20
N VAL A 18 19.10 -6.08 -6.43
CA VAL A 18 18.66 -5.10 -5.41
C VAL A 18 19.73 -4.91 -4.33
N ILE A 19 20.33 -5.98 -3.81
CA ILE A 19 21.39 -5.88 -2.78
C ILE A 19 22.68 -5.32 -3.36
N LYS A 20 22.99 -5.60 -4.63
CA LYS A 20 24.15 -5.05 -5.31
C LYS A 20 24.05 -3.54 -5.48
N ASP A 21 22.86 -3.05 -5.84
CA ASP A 21 22.59 -1.63 -6.02
C ASP A 21 22.48 -0.90 -4.66
N ASP A 22 21.92 -1.56 -3.64
CA ASP A 22 21.79 -1.06 -2.27
C ASP A 22 22.20 -2.15 -1.25
N PRO A 23 23.48 -2.16 -0.79
CA PRO A 23 23.96 -3.14 0.18
C PRO A 23 23.17 -3.18 1.49
N ASP A 24 22.56 -2.06 1.91
CA ASP A 24 21.77 -1.99 3.13
C ASP A 24 20.42 -2.72 3.00
N ALA A 25 19.96 -2.97 1.76
CA ALA A 25 18.78 -3.77 1.48
C ALA A 25 18.92 -5.25 1.88
N ILE A 26 20.10 -5.71 2.30
CA ILE A 26 20.29 -7.08 2.82
C ILE A 26 19.31 -7.43 3.94
N VAL A 27 18.88 -6.45 4.74
CA VAL A 27 17.92 -6.64 5.84
C VAL A 27 16.53 -7.06 5.36
N ILE A 28 16.18 -6.81 4.09
CA ILE A 28 14.90 -7.21 3.48
C ILE A 28 15.01 -8.41 2.54
N LYS A 29 16.19 -9.03 2.41
CA LYS A 29 16.45 -10.13 1.46
C LYS A 29 15.35 -11.22 1.47
N ASP A 30 15.07 -11.76 2.65
CA ASP A 30 14.14 -12.89 2.79
C ASP A 30 12.69 -12.46 2.58
N SER A 31 12.31 -11.27 3.04
CA SER A 31 10.94 -10.75 2.87
C SER A 31 10.66 -10.39 1.40
N LEU A 32 11.67 -9.88 0.69
CA LEU A 32 11.62 -9.62 -0.75
C LEU A 32 11.49 -10.92 -1.54
N ALA A 33 12.38 -11.90 -1.30
CA ALA A 33 12.33 -13.20 -1.97
C ALA A 33 10.97 -13.90 -1.77
N LYS A 34 10.44 -13.86 -0.55
CA LYS A 34 9.10 -14.39 -0.24
C LYS A 34 8.00 -13.69 -1.02
N SER A 35 8.02 -12.35 -1.08
CA SER A 35 7.02 -11.55 -1.79
C SER A 35 7.06 -11.81 -3.31
N LEU A 36 8.25 -11.88 -3.90
CA LEU A 36 8.44 -12.20 -5.31
C LEU A 36 8.00 -13.63 -5.65
N SER A 37 8.22 -14.59 -4.75
CA SER A 37 7.74 -15.97 -4.92
C SER A 37 6.21 -16.03 -4.95
N GLN A 38 5.56 -15.30 -4.04
CA GLN A 38 4.09 -15.19 -4.04
C GLN A 38 3.57 -14.56 -5.35
N LEU A 39 4.22 -13.50 -5.84
CA LEU A 39 3.87 -12.86 -7.11
C LEU A 39 4.02 -13.80 -8.31
N ARG A 40 5.11 -14.56 -8.39
CA ARG A 40 5.34 -15.57 -9.44
C ARG A 40 4.26 -16.64 -9.44
N GLU A 41 3.76 -17.01 -8.27
CA GLU A 41 2.69 -18.01 -8.10
C GLU A 41 1.28 -17.40 -8.24
N GLY A 42 1.16 -16.15 -8.71
CA GLY A 42 -0.13 -15.46 -8.90
C GLY A 42 -0.83 -15.11 -7.58
N ARG A 43 -0.14 -15.21 -6.44
CA ARG A 43 -0.65 -14.84 -5.13
C ARG A 43 -0.25 -13.40 -4.82
N TYR A 44 -1.13 -12.46 -5.14
CA TYR A 44 -1.03 -11.09 -4.68
C TYR A 44 -1.95 -10.86 -3.48
N ALA A 45 -1.47 -10.10 -2.49
CA ALA A 45 -2.36 -9.61 -1.45
C ALA A 45 -3.45 -8.74 -2.09
N PRO A 46 -4.74 -8.97 -1.78
CA PRO A 46 -5.80 -8.11 -2.30
C PRO A 46 -5.56 -6.67 -1.85
N VAL A 47 -5.73 -5.72 -2.77
CA VAL A 47 -5.64 -4.30 -2.44
C VAL A 47 -6.72 -3.98 -1.41
N SER A 48 -6.32 -3.55 -0.21
CA SER A 48 -7.25 -3.25 0.87
C SER A 48 -8.27 -2.18 0.46
N GLU A 49 -9.47 -2.21 1.05
CA GLU A 49 -10.47 -1.16 0.83
C GLU A 49 -9.90 0.23 1.13
N VAL A 50 -9.05 0.35 2.16
CA VAL A 50 -8.40 1.61 2.54
C VAL A 50 -7.46 2.11 1.43
N SER A 51 -6.66 1.21 0.84
CA SER A 51 -5.80 1.54 -0.30
C SER A 51 -6.62 1.96 -1.51
N GLN A 52 -7.76 1.32 -1.77
CA GLN A 52 -8.65 1.71 -2.87
C GLN A 52 -9.24 3.11 -2.65
N VAL A 53 -9.69 3.43 -1.43
CA VAL A 53 -10.20 4.77 -1.09
C VAL A 53 -9.13 5.83 -1.33
N ARG A 54 -7.91 5.62 -0.84
CA ARG A 54 -6.81 6.56 -1.10
C ARG A 54 -6.49 6.68 -2.59
N GLN A 55 -6.44 5.58 -3.32
CA GLN A 55 -6.16 5.63 -4.75
C GLN A 55 -7.20 6.44 -5.51
N LYS A 56 -8.48 6.39 -5.10
CA LYS A 56 -9.55 7.23 -5.67
C LYS A 56 -9.33 8.73 -5.46
N THR A 57 -8.61 9.13 -4.42
CA THR A 57 -8.27 10.54 -4.20
C THR A 57 -7.03 10.99 -4.98
N GLY A 58 -6.29 10.08 -5.58
CA GLY A 58 -5.03 10.37 -6.29
C GLY A 58 -3.86 10.72 -5.37
N LEU A 59 -4.03 10.63 -4.04
CA LEU A 59 -2.99 11.03 -3.08
C LEU A 59 -2.00 9.90 -2.76
N SER A 60 -0.76 10.30 -2.49
CA SER A 60 0.24 9.40 -1.90
C SER A 60 -0.16 9.00 -0.48
N GLN A 61 0.47 7.94 0.08
CA GLN A 61 0.22 7.54 1.46
C GLN A 61 0.48 8.68 2.46
N SER A 62 1.53 9.47 2.25
CA SER A 62 1.87 10.57 3.16
C SER A 62 0.88 11.73 3.08
N GLN A 63 0.46 12.10 1.86
CA GLN A 63 -0.55 13.15 1.65
C GLN A 63 -1.90 12.75 2.24
N PHE A 64 -2.36 11.53 1.96
CA PHE A 64 -3.64 11.04 2.47
C PHE A 64 -3.65 10.92 4.00
N ALA A 65 -2.58 10.40 4.60
CA ALA A 65 -2.46 10.32 6.05
C ALA A 65 -2.50 11.71 6.69
N LYS A 66 -1.81 12.69 6.07
CA LYS A 66 -1.83 14.10 6.50
C LYS A 66 -3.24 14.68 6.43
N SER A 67 -3.97 14.50 5.32
CA SER A 67 -5.36 14.98 5.17
C SER A 67 -6.30 14.39 6.23
N LEU A 68 -6.05 13.15 6.66
CA LEU A 68 -6.86 12.49 7.70
C LEU A 68 -6.39 12.80 9.13
N GLY A 69 -5.31 13.56 9.33
CA GLY A 69 -4.74 13.83 10.66
C GLY A 69 -4.17 12.59 11.36
N ILE A 70 -3.69 11.59 10.60
CA ILE A 70 -3.11 10.36 11.15
C ILE A 70 -1.65 10.18 10.72
N SER A 71 -0.90 9.34 11.45
CA SER A 71 0.46 9.00 11.05
C SER A 71 0.46 8.12 9.78
N VAL A 72 1.52 8.24 8.96
CA VAL A 72 1.74 7.37 7.80
C VAL A 72 1.81 5.90 8.21
N ASN A 73 2.38 5.62 9.39
CA ASN A 73 2.45 4.26 9.94
C ASN A 73 1.07 3.70 10.28
N THR A 74 0.15 4.54 10.79
CA THR A 74 -1.25 4.16 11.02
C THR A 74 -1.91 3.77 9.71
N LEU A 75 -1.78 4.61 8.67
CA LEU A 75 -2.33 4.32 7.35
C LEU A 75 -1.74 3.04 6.75
N LYS A 76 -0.41 2.85 6.78
CA LYS A 76 0.26 1.64 6.29
C LYS A 76 -0.25 0.39 7.00
N SER A 77 -0.41 0.45 8.33
CA SER A 77 -0.94 -0.66 9.13
C SER A 77 -2.38 -1.04 8.72
N TRP A 78 -3.21 -0.05 8.35
CA TRP A 78 -4.54 -0.30 7.81
C TRP A 78 -4.49 -0.88 6.40
N GLU A 79 -3.67 -0.30 5.52
CA GLU A 79 -3.54 -0.75 4.13
C GLU A 79 -2.98 -2.17 4.00
N GLN A 80 -2.12 -2.57 4.93
CA GLN A 80 -1.56 -3.93 5.02
C GLN A 80 -2.45 -4.90 5.81
N GLY A 81 -3.58 -4.45 6.34
CA GLY A 81 -4.49 -5.28 7.15
C GLY A 81 -3.95 -5.69 8.53
N GLN A 82 -2.85 -5.09 9.00
CA GLN A 82 -2.27 -5.35 10.32
C GLN A 82 -3.15 -4.81 11.45
N ARG A 83 -3.83 -3.68 11.20
CA ARG A 83 -4.81 -3.10 12.11
C ARG A 83 -6.06 -2.68 11.36
N ARG A 84 -7.19 -2.62 12.05
CA ARG A 84 -8.44 -2.11 11.50
C ARG A 84 -8.65 -0.63 11.91
N PRO A 85 -9.18 0.23 11.02
CA PRO A 85 -9.60 1.57 11.41
C PRO A 85 -10.71 1.51 12.47
N SER A 86 -10.79 2.52 13.34
CA SER A 86 -11.88 2.68 14.30
C SER A 86 -13.23 2.81 13.59
N GLY A 87 -14.33 2.65 14.32
CA GLY A 87 -15.68 2.77 13.74
C GLY A 87 -15.91 4.11 13.02
N SER A 88 -15.49 5.23 13.62
CA SER A 88 -15.57 6.55 13.01
C SER A 88 -14.69 6.68 11.77
N ALA A 89 -13.46 6.17 11.80
CA ALA A 89 -12.57 6.17 10.65
C ALA A 89 -13.14 5.31 9.50
N GLN A 90 -13.78 4.18 9.79
CA GLN A 90 -14.46 3.37 8.77
C GLN A 90 -15.61 4.12 8.10
N VAL A 91 -16.40 4.88 8.86
CA VAL A 91 -17.47 5.71 8.30
C VAL A 91 -16.89 6.79 7.38
N LEU A 92 -15.82 7.47 7.81
CA LEU A 92 -15.13 8.47 6.99
C LEU A 92 -14.57 7.87 5.69
N LEU A 93 -13.90 6.72 5.77
CA LEU A 93 -13.38 6.01 4.61
C LEU A 93 -14.49 5.57 3.64
N LYS A 94 -15.64 5.13 4.16
CA LYS A 94 -16.82 4.83 3.33
C LYS A 94 -17.39 6.06 2.63
N LEU A 95 -17.39 7.22 3.30
CA LEU A 95 -17.79 8.49 2.70
C LEU A 95 -16.82 8.87 1.56
N LEU A 96 -15.51 8.86 1.83
CA LEU A 96 -14.47 9.14 0.84
C LEU A 96 -14.45 8.14 -0.33
N CYS A 97 -14.86 6.89 -0.10
CA CYS A 97 -15.03 5.91 -1.17
C CYS A 97 -16.09 6.34 -2.20
N LYS A 98 -17.16 7.01 -1.74
CA LYS A 98 -18.25 7.52 -2.56
C LYS A 98 -17.97 8.92 -3.12
N LYS A 99 -17.26 9.73 -2.34
CA LYS A 99 -16.98 11.15 -2.60
C LYS A 99 -15.51 11.46 -2.32
N PRO A 100 -14.58 11.02 -3.19
CA PRO A 100 -13.14 11.21 -2.98
C PRO A 100 -12.73 12.69 -2.95
N GLU A 101 -13.49 13.57 -3.60
CA GLU A 101 -13.29 15.03 -3.63
C GLU A 101 -13.36 15.69 -2.25
N LEU A 102 -14.05 15.08 -1.28
CA LEU A 102 -14.15 15.61 0.09
C LEU A 102 -12.82 15.56 0.85
N ILE A 103 -11.79 14.90 0.31
CA ILE A 103 -10.48 14.82 0.98
C ILE A 103 -9.85 16.21 1.17
N ASP A 104 -10.13 17.14 0.26
CA ASP A 104 -9.63 18.51 0.32
C ASP A 104 -10.33 19.29 1.44
N GLU A 105 -11.66 19.13 1.57
CA GLU A 105 -12.41 19.71 2.68
C GLU A 105 -11.91 19.19 4.03
N ILE A 106 -11.68 17.88 4.16
CA ILE A 106 -11.16 17.28 5.40
C ILE A 106 -9.77 17.83 5.75
N ALA A 107 -8.91 18.01 4.74
CA ALA A 107 -7.57 18.56 4.95
C ALA A 107 -7.58 19.99 5.51
N HIS A 108 -8.69 20.71 5.40
CA HIS A 108 -8.89 22.03 6.00
C HIS A 108 -9.54 21.98 7.40
N LEU A 109 -10.03 20.81 7.85
CA LEU A 109 -10.64 20.63 9.18
C LEU A 109 -9.64 20.19 10.25
N ALA A 110 -8.49 19.64 9.84
CA ALA A 110 -7.44 19.10 10.71
C ALA A 110 -6.30 20.10 10.92
#